data_AF-A0A2G5MV78-F1
#
_entry.id   AF-A0A2G5MV78-F1
#
_cell.length_a   1.000
_cell.length_b   1.000
_cell.length_c   1.000
_cell.angle_alpha   90.00
_cell.angle_beta   90.00
_cell.angle_gamma   90.00
#
_symmetry.space_group_name_H-M   'P 1'
#
loop_
_entity.id
_entity.type
_entity.pdbx_description
1 polymer ?
#
loop_
_entity_poly.entity_id
_entity_poly.type
_entity_poly.pdbx_seq_one_letter_code
_entity_poly.pdbx_strand_id
1 'polypeptide(L)'
;AGEAEIYVVFALTDPEKKHKGCTAFIVEKDTPGFSIGKKESKLGIRSSPTLEIIFDNCRVPTENRLGEEGDGFKIAMMTLDGGRNGIAAQAVGIAQGALDAAVTYAKERKQFGKSIGAQQGIGFKLADMATKVEAS
;
A
#
# COMPACT_ATOMS: atom_id res chain seq x y z
N ALA A 1 5.59 5.14 -8.90
CA ALA A 1 6.83 5.32 -9.69
C ALA A 1 6.50 5.17 -11.18
N GLY A 2 7.21 5.87 -12.06
CA GLY A 2 6.95 5.91 -13.50
C GLY A 2 5.87 6.92 -13.91
N GLU A 3 4.72 6.89 -13.22
CA GLU A 3 3.60 7.82 -13.44
C GLU A 3 3.64 9.07 -12.53
N ALA A 4 4.38 9.01 -11.42
CA ALA A 4 4.44 10.12 -10.48
C ALA A 4 5.44 11.18 -10.98
N GLU A 5 5.05 12.45 -10.87
CA GLU A 5 5.90 13.61 -11.20
C GLU A 5 6.75 14.05 -10.00
N ILE A 6 6.30 13.74 -8.78
CA ILE A 6 6.95 14.11 -7.52
C ILE A 6 7.18 12.87 -6.66
N TYR A 7 8.36 12.78 -6.05
CA TYR A 7 8.78 11.70 -5.17
C TYR A 7 9.21 12.27 -3.81
N VAL A 8 8.61 11.79 -2.73
CA VAL A 8 9.10 12.05 -1.38
C VAL A 8 10.13 10.98 -1.04
N VAL A 9 11.38 11.39 -0.90
CA VAL A 9 12.54 10.52 -0.71
C VAL A 9 13.10 10.73 0.69
N PHE A 10 13.26 9.64 1.44
CA PHE A 10 13.89 9.64 2.76
C PHE A 10 15.32 9.13 2.61
N ALA A 11 16.31 9.96 2.95
CA ALA A 11 17.72 9.66 2.80
C ALA A 11 18.51 10.03 4.07
N LEU A 12 19.61 9.32 4.32
CA LEU A 12 20.51 9.65 5.43
C LEU A 12 21.41 10.82 5.04
N THR A 13 21.30 11.94 5.76
CA THR A 13 22.23 13.07 5.69
C THR A 13 23.33 12.98 6.76
N ASP A 14 23.07 12.24 7.84
CA ASP A 14 24.06 11.91 8.88
C ASP A 14 23.94 10.42 9.26
N PRO A 15 24.73 9.53 8.63
CA PRO A 15 24.66 8.09 8.88
C PRO A 15 24.92 7.68 10.34
N GLU A 16 25.80 8.39 11.04
CA GLU A 16 26.18 8.10 12.44
C GLU A 16 24.99 8.27 13.39
N LYS A 17 24.07 9.21 13.08
CA LYS A 17 22.85 9.46 13.84
C LYS A 17 21.70 8.48 13.55
N LYS A 18 21.90 7.51 12.64
CA LYS A 18 20.89 6.49 12.28
C LYS A 18 19.55 7.15 11.90
N HIS A 19 18.43 6.73 12.51
CA HIS A 19 17.10 7.28 12.22
C HIS A 19 16.99 8.80 12.48
N LYS A 20 17.81 9.36 13.39
CA LYS A 20 17.85 10.81 13.67
C LYS A 20 18.67 11.60 12.65
N GLY A 21 19.40 10.92 11.76
CA GLY A 21 20.12 11.53 10.64
C GLY A 21 19.41 11.34 9.30
N CYS A 22 18.14 10.92 9.32
CA CYS A 22 17.32 10.78 8.12
C CYS A 22 16.62 12.11 7.82
N THR A 23 16.65 12.55 6.56
CA THR A 23 16.01 13.78 6.08
C THR A 23 15.10 13.44 4.91
N ALA A 24 13.98 14.16 4.78
CA ALA A 24 13.02 13.98 3.69
C ALA A 24 13.23 15.05 2.61
N PHE A 25 13.13 14.65 1.35
CA PHE A 25 13.32 15.52 0.18
C PHE A 25 12.19 15.32 -0.83
N ILE A 26 11.85 16.38 -1.53
CA ILE A 26 10.98 16.37 -2.69
C ILE A 26 11.87 16.30 -3.94
N VAL A 27 11.80 15.18 -4.66
CA VAL A 27 12.55 14.96 -5.90
C VAL A 27 11.57 14.93 -7.06
N GLU A 28 11.79 15.78 -8.05
CA GLU A 28 10.99 15.79 -9.28
C GLU A 28 11.49 14.71 -10.24
N LYS A 29 10.58 14.16 -11.03
CA LYS A 29 10.85 13.07 -11.99
C LYS A 29 11.99 13.40 -12.96
N ASP A 30 12.13 14.66 -13.35
CA ASP A 30 13.12 15.10 -14.34
C ASP A 30 14.44 15.55 -13.70
N THR A 31 14.63 15.36 -12.38
CA THR A 31 15.87 15.72 -11.70
C THR A 31 17.05 14.95 -12.33
N PRO A 32 18.11 15.63 -12.81
CA PRO A 32 19.27 14.94 -13.38
C PRO A 32 19.86 13.93 -12.40
N GLY A 33 20.08 12.70 -12.85
CA GLY A 33 20.53 11.59 -12.01
C GLY A 33 19.41 10.76 -11.37
N PHE A 34 18.15 11.17 -11.50
CA PHE A 34 16.99 10.34 -11.16
C PHE A 34 16.57 9.48 -12.36
N SER A 35 16.31 8.20 -12.13
CA SER A 35 15.74 7.32 -13.16
C SER A 35 14.87 6.23 -12.57
N ILE A 36 13.99 5.67 -13.41
CA ILE A 36 13.07 4.60 -13.04
C ILE A 36 13.60 3.29 -13.62
N GLY A 37 13.78 2.30 -12.74
CA GLY A 37 14.24 0.97 -13.10
C GLY A 37 13.11 0.03 -13.49
N LYS A 38 13.32 -1.27 -13.23
CA LYS A 38 12.42 -2.32 -13.69
C LYS A 38 11.06 -2.27 -12.96
N LYS A 39 9.99 -2.59 -13.70
CA LYS A 39 8.67 -2.87 -13.12
C LYS A 39 8.59 -4.29 -12.56
N GLU A 40 8.11 -4.39 -11.33
CA GLU A 40 7.98 -5.67 -10.63
C GLU A 40 6.81 -6.52 -11.13
N SER A 41 7.06 -7.84 -11.20
CA SER A 41 6.02 -8.83 -11.44
C SER A 41 5.41 -9.27 -10.11
N LYS A 42 4.16 -8.88 -9.86
CA LYS A 42 3.47 -9.08 -8.58
C LYS A 42 2.37 -10.12 -8.65
N LEU A 43 2.10 -10.78 -7.53
CA LEU A 43 0.95 -11.68 -7.34
C LEU A 43 -0.40 -10.98 -7.59
N GLY A 44 -0.66 -9.90 -6.85
CA GLY A 44 -1.86 -9.07 -6.94
C GLY A 44 -1.52 -7.61 -7.17
N ILE A 45 -2.51 -6.71 -7.04
CA ILE A 45 -2.36 -5.25 -7.21
C ILE A 45 -1.54 -4.87 -8.45
N ARG A 46 -1.72 -5.63 -9.53
CA ARG A 46 -0.88 -5.59 -10.75
C ARG A 46 -1.05 -4.30 -11.55
N SER A 47 -2.21 -3.67 -11.41
CA SER A 47 -2.52 -2.35 -11.97
C SER A 47 -1.72 -1.23 -11.29
N SER A 48 -1.38 -1.38 -10.00
CA SER A 48 -0.54 -0.41 -9.29
C SER A 48 0.92 -0.55 -9.72
N PRO A 49 1.56 0.48 -10.29
CA PRO A 49 2.96 0.42 -10.71
C PRO A 49 3.89 0.35 -9.49
N THR A 50 4.69 -0.72 -9.43
CA THR A 50 5.77 -0.87 -8.45
C THR A 50 7.06 -1.02 -9.24
N LEU A 51 7.95 -0.04 -9.12
CA LEU A 51 9.17 0.05 -9.90
C LEU A 51 10.31 0.42 -8.98
N GLU A 52 11.51 -0.05 -9.34
CA GLU A 52 12.76 0.44 -8.77
C GLU A 52 12.95 1.93 -9.10
N ILE A 53 13.57 2.66 -8.18
CA ILE A 53 13.94 4.07 -8.36
C ILE A 53 15.44 4.17 -8.10
N ILE A 54 16.16 4.84 -9.01
CA ILE A 54 17.61 4.91 -9.01
C ILE A 54 18.03 6.38 -8.89
N PHE A 55 18.97 6.64 -8.00
CA PHE A 55 19.58 7.96 -7.79
C PHE A 55 21.09 7.86 -8.06
N ASP A 56 21.55 8.44 -9.15
CA ASP A 56 22.96 8.54 -9.53
C ASP A 56 23.39 10.00 -9.52
N ASN A 57 24.11 10.41 -8.47
CA ASN A 57 24.59 11.80 -8.30
C ASN A 57 23.49 12.87 -8.47
N CYS A 58 22.27 12.54 -8.05
CA CYS A 58 21.10 13.39 -8.14
C CYS A 58 21.25 14.63 -7.24
N ARG A 59 21.27 15.83 -7.83
CA ARG A 59 21.39 17.10 -7.10
C ARG A 59 20.01 17.66 -6.79
N VAL A 60 19.68 17.76 -5.51
CA VAL A 60 18.39 18.27 -5.02
C VAL A 60 18.62 19.61 -4.31
N PRO A 61 17.88 20.68 -4.66
CA PRO A 61 17.98 21.96 -3.98
C PRO A 61 17.57 21.89 -2.50
N THR A 62 18.15 22.73 -1.63
CA THR A 62 17.85 22.72 -0.19
C THR A 62 16.40 23.10 0.08
N GLU A 63 15.80 23.96 -0.74
CA GLU A 63 14.39 24.36 -0.66
C GLU A 63 13.41 23.19 -0.86
N ASN A 64 13.85 22.11 -1.49
CA ASN A 64 13.06 20.89 -1.67
C ASN A 64 13.13 19.95 -0.44
N ARG A 65 13.88 20.32 0.61
CA ARG A 65 13.89 19.60 1.89
C ARG A 65 12.55 19.78 2.60
N LEU A 66 11.92 18.67 2.96
CA LEU A 66 10.67 18.66 3.71
C LEU A 66 10.98 18.57 5.21
N GLY A 67 10.70 19.64 5.95
CA GLY A 67 11.04 19.75 7.38
C GLY A 67 12.52 20.08 7.61
N GLU A 68 13.02 19.84 8.82
CA GLU A 68 14.42 20.06 9.16
C GLU A 68 15.33 18.85 8.86
N GLU A 69 16.65 19.07 8.87
CA GLU A 69 17.62 17.97 8.76
C GLU A 69 17.48 17.06 9.97
N GLY A 70 17.34 15.75 9.73
CA GLY A 70 17.07 14.75 10.77
C GLY A 70 15.60 14.50 11.08
N ASP A 71 14.65 15.27 10.53
CA ASP A 71 13.21 15.07 10.72
C ASP A 71 12.61 13.97 9.84
N GLY A 72 13.36 13.45 8.86
CA GLY A 72 12.85 12.55 7.83
C GLY A 72 12.18 11.29 8.40
N PHE A 73 12.77 10.66 9.42
CA PHE A 73 12.15 9.49 10.04
C PHE A 73 10.84 9.82 10.76
N LYS A 74 10.77 10.97 11.44
CA LYS A 74 9.54 11.44 12.09
C LYS A 74 8.44 11.68 11.07
N ILE A 75 8.76 12.34 9.95
CA ILE A 75 7.83 12.59 8.85
C ILE A 75 7.34 11.27 8.24
N ALA A 76 8.24 10.30 8.04
CA ALA A 76 7.88 8.97 7.53
C ALA A 76 6.89 8.27 8.48
N MET A 77 7.13 8.32 9.80
CA MET A 77 6.22 7.71 10.78
C MET A 77 4.85 8.39 10.80
N MET A 78 4.81 9.73 10.77
CA MET A 78 3.54 10.47 10.69
C MET A 78 2.74 10.11 9.42
N THR A 79 3.44 9.92 8.30
CA THR A 79 2.81 9.48 7.03
C THR A 79 2.26 8.07 7.16
N LEU A 80 3.00 7.15 7.79
CA LEU A 80 2.52 5.78 8.03
C LEU A 80 1.33 5.74 8.97
N ASP A 81 1.30 6.57 10.02
CA ASP A 81 0.19 6.63 10.96
C ASP A 81 -1.13 6.99 10.26
N GLY A 82 -1.10 7.97 9.35
CA GLY A 82 -2.26 8.28 8.50
C GLY A 82 -2.54 7.20 7.45
N GLY A 83 -1.50 6.72 6.76
CA GLY A 83 -1.62 5.77 5.66
C GLY A 83 -2.15 4.40 6.08
N ARG A 84 -1.84 3.95 7.30
CA ARG A 84 -2.32 2.67 7.87
C ARG A 84 -3.84 2.57 7.85
N ASN A 85 -4.54 3.66 8.16
CA ASN A 85 -6.00 3.71 8.14
C ASN A 85 -6.56 3.50 6.73
N GLY A 86 -5.92 4.09 5.72
CA GLY A 86 -6.30 3.91 4.31
C GLY A 86 -6.11 2.47 3.83
N ILE A 87 -5.01 1.82 4.22
CA ILE A 87 -4.76 0.41 3.90
C ILE A 87 -5.76 -0.51 4.60
N ALA A 88 -6.08 -0.25 5.86
CA ALA A 88 -7.12 -0.99 6.59
C ALA A 88 -8.48 -0.89 5.89
N ALA A 89 -8.90 0.33 5.52
CA ALA A 89 -10.15 0.55 4.79
C ALA A 89 -10.16 -0.18 3.43
N GLN A 90 -9.04 -0.18 2.69
CA GLN A 90 -8.91 -0.95 1.46
C GLN A 90 -9.10 -2.46 1.70
N ALA A 91 -8.48 -3.00 2.76
CA ALA A 91 -8.58 -4.42 3.10
C ALA A 91 -10.02 -4.81 3.46
N VAL A 92 -10.72 -3.99 4.24
CA VAL A 92 -12.13 -4.18 4.59
C VAL A 92 -13.00 -4.18 3.32
N GLY A 93 -12.79 -3.22 2.41
CA GLY A 93 -13.53 -3.18 1.15
C GLY A 93 -13.32 -4.41 0.26
N ILE A 94 -12.09 -4.91 0.16
CA ILE A 94 -11.79 -6.15 -0.58
C ILE A 94 -12.47 -7.35 0.07
N ALA A 95 -12.40 -7.46 1.40
CA ALA A 95 -13.01 -8.56 2.14
C ALA A 95 -14.55 -8.53 2.04
N GLN A 96 -15.16 -7.35 2.10
CA GLN A 96 -16.60 -7.17 1.90
C GLN A 96 -17.03 -7.60 0.49
N GLY A 97 -16.32 -7.14 -0.55
CA GLY A 97 -16.62 -7.55 -1.92
C GLY A 97 -16.49 -9.07 -2.14
N ALA A 98 -15.51 -9.70 -1.49
CA ALA A 98 -15.36 -11.15 -1.52
C ALA A 98 -16.52 -11.88 -0.79
N LEU A 99 -16.97 -11.35 0.35
CA LEU A 99 -18.13 -11.86 1.07
C LEU A 99 -19.41 -11.75 0.24
N ASP A 100 -19.67 -10.60 -0.37
CA ASP A 100 -20.87 -10.36 -1.18
C ASP A 100 -20.92 -11.32 -2.38
N ALA A 101 -19.78 -11.49 -3.07
CA ALA A 101 -19.66 -12.43 -4.17
C ALA A 101 -19.88 -13.88 -3.70
N ALA A 102 -19.30 -14.27 -2.56
CA ALA A 102 -19.45 -15.60 -2.00
C ALA A 102 -20.90 -15.90 -1.58
N VAL A 103 -21.58 -14.94 -0.93
CA VAL A 103 -22.99 -15.07 -0.53
C VAL A 103 -23.90 -15.22 -1.74
N THR A 104 -23.69 -14.38 -2.76
CA THR A 104 -24.47 -14.43 -4.01
C THR A 104 -24.32 -15.80 -4.66
N TYR A 105 -23.07 -16.24 -4.89
CA TYR A 105 -22.81 -17.53 -5.52
C TYR A 105 -23.32 -18.72 -4.70
N ALA A 106 -23.25 -18.65 -3.36
CA ALA A 106 -23.73 -19.71 -2.49
C ALA A 106 -25.26 -19.90 -2.56
N LYS A 107 -26.01 -18.84 -2.87
CA LYS A 107 -27.47 -18.89 -3.06
C LYS A 107 -27.85 -19.47 -4.42
N GLU A 108 -27.08 -19.16 -5.46
CA GLU A 108 -27.37 -19.55 -6.84
C GLU A 108 -26.88 -20.97 -7.19
N ARG A 109 -25.67 -21.34 -6.75
CA ARG A 109 -25.06 -22.62 -7.09
C ARG A 109 -25.77 -23.77 -6.38
N LYS A 110 -26.23 -24.76 -7.15
CA LYS A 110 -26.90 -25.97 -6.63
C LYS A 110 -26.03 -27.23 -6.72
N GLN A 111 -26.01 -28.01 -5.64
CA GLN A 111 -25.45 -29.36 -5.56
C GLN A 111 -26.24 -30.19 -4.55
N PHE A 112 -26.31 -31.51 -4.78
CA PHE A 112 -27.10 -32.42 -3.93
C PHE A 112 -28.56 -31.96 -3.74
N GLY A 113 -29.17 -31.44 -4.82
CA GLY A 113 -30.59 -31.04 -4.85
C GLY A 113 -30.94 -29.68 -4.23
N LYS A 114 -29.99 -28.94 -3.67
CA LYS A 114 -30.23 -27.62 -3.03
C LYS A 114 -29.10 -26.61 -3.27
N SER A 115 -29.30 -25.34 -2.88
CA SER A 115 -28.22 -24.35 -2.90
C SER A 115 -27.08 -24.77 -1.99
N ILE A 116 -25.83 -24.49 -2.37
CA ILE A 116 -24.68 -24.84 -1.52
C ILE A 116 -24.68 -24.05 -0.21
N GLY A 117 -25.29 -22.86 -0.18
CA GLY A 117 -25.51 -22.09 1.04
C GLY A 117 -26.45 -22.76 2.06
N ALA A 118 -27.26 -23.73 1.65
CA ALA A 118 -28.09 -24.53 2.56
C ALA A 118 -27.31 -25.70 3.23
N GLN A 119 -25.99 -25.79 3.00
CA GLN A 119 -25.10 -26.69 3.73
C GLN A 119 -24.48 -25.92 4.90
N GLN A 120 -24.63 -26.44 6.13
CA GLN A 120 -24.21 -25.74 7.35
C GLN A 120 -22.72 -25.36 7.33
N GLY A 121 -21.85 -26.22 6.79
CA GLY A 121 -20.42 -25.93 6.67
C GLY A 121 -20.09 -24.71 5.78
N ILE A 122 -20.92 -24.40 4.78
CA ILE A 122 -20.81 -23.16 4.00
C ILE A 122 -21.40 -22.00 4.78
N GLY A 123 -22.56 -22.19 5.43
CA GLY A 123 -23.19 -21.17 6.27
C GLY A 123 -22.27 -20.65 7.38
N PHE A 124 -21.57 -21.54 8.08
CA PHE A 124 -20.60 -21.17 9.13
C PHE A 124 -19.44 -20.35 8.58
N LYS A 125 -18.90 -20.73 7.41
CA LYS A 125 -17.82 -19.95 6.77
C LYS A 125 -18.28 -18.53 6.44
N LEU A 126 -19.48 -18.39 5.87
CA LEU A 126 -20.04 -17.06 5.55
C LEU A 126 -20.31 -16.23 6.81
N ALA A 127 -20.80 -16.86 7.88
CA ALA A 127 -21.01 -16.19 9.17
C ALA A 127 -19.69 -15.71 9.80
N ASP A 128 -18.64 -16.53 9.77
CA ASP A 128 -17.31 -16.17 10.26
C ASP A 128 -16.69 -15.04 9.43
N MET A 129 -16.86 -15.09 8.10
CA MET A 129 -16.40 -14.02 7.20
C MET A 129 -17.11 -12.70 7.54
N ALA A 130 -18.44 -12.70 7.63
CA ALA A 130 -19.21 -11.50 7.96
C ALA A 130 -18.82 -10.92 9.31
N THR A 131 -18.70 -11.76 10.35
CA THR A 131 -18.30 -11.33 11.69
C THR A 131 -16.93 -10.66 11.69
N LYS A 132 -15.96 -11.24 10.97
CA LYS A 132 -14.60 -10.68 10.90
C LYS A 132 -14.54 -9.39 10.11
N VAL A 133 -15.29 -9.30 9.01
CA VAL A 133 -15.34 -8.06 8.21
C VAL A 133 -15.95 -6.93 9.01
N GLU A 134 -17.06 -7.17 9.71
CA GLU A 134 -17.73 -6.14 10.53
C GLU A 134 -16.89 -5.69 11.73
N ALA A 135 -16.08 -6.58 12.30
CA ALA A 135 -15.20 -6.27 13.44
C ALA A 135 -13.88 -5.59 13.06
N SER A 136 -13.50 -5.57 11.77
CA SER A 136 -12.22 -5.04 11.26
C SER A 136 -12.29 -3.55 10.95
#